data_AF-A0A3G2R649-F1
#
_entry.id   AF-A0A3G2R649-F1
#
_cell.length_a   1.000
_cell.length_b   1.000
_cell.length_c   1.000
_cell.angle_alpha   90.00
_cell.angle_beta   90.00
_cell.angle_gamma   90.00
#
_symmetry.space_group_name_H-M   'P 1'
#
loop_
_entity.id
_entity.type
_entity.pdbx_description
1 polymer ?
#
loop_
_entity_poly.entity_id
_entity_poly.type
_entity_poly.pdbx_seq_one_letter_code
_entity_poly.pdbx_strand_id
1 'polypeptide(L)'
;MQGGRMMNILANIALKNLGVDIEDEQQKESWKIENDSQADWALDKIREAKAEFRRFEMVVNDKIAQLQEALAAEKEKMEREVGFFSGKLAEYFETVPHKKTKTQETYALPSGKLIKKYKQPKIERDEEKLIAWLEQNGMTELVKIEKRADWATLKKDTVIDGERVISKTTGEAIPGVVAIPQNPEFTVEV
;
A
#
# COMPACT_ATOMS: atom_id res chain seq x y z
N MET A 1 -3.06 -31.86 8.97
CA MET A 1 -2.92 -30.67 8.09
C MET A 1 -4.03 -30.73 7.02
N GLN A 2 -5.16 -30.06 7.24
CA GLN A 2 -6.31 -30.04 6.31
C GLN A 2 -6.73 -28.60 5.93
N GLY A 3 -5.79 -27.65 5.96
CA GLY A 3 -6.09 -26.22 5.70
C GLY A 3 -5.94 -25.77 4.24
N GLY A 4 -5.21 -26.52 3.40
CA GLY A 4 -4.86 -26.07 2.04
C GLY A 4 -5.92 -26.34 0.97
N ARG A 5 -6.73 -27.40 1.09
CA ARG A 5 -7.76 -27.74 0.09
C ARG A 5 -9.03 -26.90 0.22
N MET A 6 -9.38 -26.45 1.42
CA MET A 6 -10.64 -25.74 1.65
C MET A 6 -10.58 -24.27 1.21
N MET A 7 -9.37 -23.67 1.22
CA MET A 7 -9.16 -22.30 0.72
C MET A 7 -9.28 -22.21 -0.81
N ASN A 8 -8.87 -23.25 -1.55
CA ASN A 8 -9.07 -23.33 -3.01
C ASN A 8 -10.53 -23.53 -3.40
N ILE A 9 -11.31 -24.30 -2.63
CA ILE A 9 -12.72 -24.56 -2.98
C ILE A 9 -13.57 -23.29 -2.86
N LEU A 10 -13.39 -22.50 -1.79
CA LEU A 10 -14.15 -21.26 -1.61
C LEU A 10 -13.77 -20.19 -2.63
N ALA A 11 -12.47 -20.07 -2.96
CA ALA A 11 -11.99 -19.19 -4.02
C ALA A 11 -12.56 -19.61 -5.40
N ASN A 12 -12.54 -20.91 -5.70
CA ASN A 12 -13.08 -21.45 -6.95
C ASN A 12 -14.59 -21.25 -7.07
N ILE A 13 -15.35 -21.39 -5.96
CA ILE A 13 -16.80 -21.12 -5.94
C ILE A 13 -17.10 -19.63 -6.17
N ALA A 14 -16.33 -18.74 -5.55
CA ALA A 14 -16.50 -17.29 -5.74
C ALA A 14 -16.20 -16.87 -7.19
N LEU A 15 -15.16 -17.43 -7.79
CA LEU A 15 -14.78 -17.18 -9.19
C LEU A 15 -15.81 -17.78 -10.19
N LYS A 16 -16.33 -18.97 -9.93
CA LYS A 16 -17.38 -19.59 -10.76
C LYS A 16 -18.69 -18.80 -10.73
N ASN A 17 -19.05 -18.22 -9.58
CA ASN A 17 -20.20 -17.32 -9.45
C ASN A 17 -20.00 -15.98 -10.19
N LEU A 18 -18.76 -15.59 -10.48
CA LEU A 18 -18.41 -14.43 -11.30
C LEU A 18 -18.33 -14.76 -12.81
N GLY A 19 -18.68 -15.99 -13.21
CA GLY A 19 -18.66 -16.42 -14.62
C GLY A 19 -17.27 -16.80 -15.13
N VAL A 20 -16.34 -17.14 -14.23
CA VAL A 20 -14.97 -17.52 -14.56
C VAL A 20 -14.87 -19.04 -14.55
N ASP A 21 -14.73 -19.63 -15.73
CA ASP A 21 -14.46 -21.06 -15.86
C ASP A 21 -13.00 -21.34 -15.48
N ILE A 22 -12.80 -22.10 -14.41
CA ILE A 22 -11.49 -22.59 -13.97
C ILE A 22 -11.40 -24.03 -14.44
N GLU A 23 -10.56 -24.30 -15.44
CA GLU A 23 -10.23 -25.66 -15.84
C GLU A 23 -9.32 -26.31 -14.79
N ASP A 24 -9.70 -27.50 -14.33
CA ASP A 24 -8.88 -28.31 -13.41
C ASP A 24 -7.61 -28.79 -14.14
N GLU A 25 -6.44 -28.37 -13.66
CA GLU A 25 -5.14 -28.90 -14.10
C GLU A 25 -4.99 -30.36 -13.67
N GLN A 26 -5.40 -31.31 -14.53
CA GLN A 26 -4.99 -32.70 -14.40
C GLN A 26 -4.11 -33.13 -15.58
N GLN A 27 -2.84 -33.36 -15.25
CA GLN A 27 -1.81 -34.10 -16.00
C GLN A 27 -1.35 -33.49 -17.33
N LYS A 28 -0.47 -32.48 -17.27
CA LYS A 28 0.52 -32.28 -18.34
C LYS A 28 1.66 -33.27 -18.12
N GLU A 29 1.73 -34.28 -18.97
CA GLU A 29 2.92 -35.15 -19.10
C GLU A 29 4.19 -34.30 -19.31
N SER A 30 5.36 -34.90 -19.06
CA SER A 30 6.68 -34.25 -19.13
C SER A 30 7.04 -33.78 -20.55
N TRP A 31 6.41 -32.72 -21.02
CA TRP A 31 6.74 -32.07 -22.27
C TRP A 31 8.04 -31.27 -22.12
N LYS A 32 8.94 -31.39 -23.10
CA LYS A 32 10.25 -30.70 -23.14
C LYS A 32 10.41 -29.98 -24.46
N ILE A 33 11.18 -28.90 -24.43
CA ILE A 33 11.58 -28.14 -25.62
C ILE A 33 12.93 -28.73 -26.10
N GLU A 34 12.97 -29.22 -27.34
CA GLU A 34 14.12 -29.88 -27.95
C GLU A 34 14.73 -29.08 -29.12
N ASN A 35 14.04 -28.04 -29.61
CA ASN A 35 14.52 -27.17 -30.68
C ASN A 35 13.96 -25.74 -30.60
N ASP A 36 14.58 -24.82 -31.34
CA ASP A 36 14.24 -23.40 -31.34
C ASP A 36 12.79 -23.12 -31.79
N SER A 37 12.24 -23.93 -32.70
CA SER A 37 10.84 -23.80 -33.13
C SER A 37 9.84 -24.15 -32.01
N GLN A 38 10.16 -25.14 -31.17
CA GLN A 38 9.38 -25.46 -29.98
C GLN A 38 9.53 -24.39 -28.90
N ALA A 39 10.71 -23.76 -28.79
CA ALA A 39 10.92 -22.62 -27.89
C ALA A 39 10.08 -21.41 -28.31
N ASP A 40 10.08 -21.07 -29.61
CA ASP A 40 9.28 -19.96 -30.17
C ASP A 40 7.77 -20.20 -29.95
N TRP A 41 7.29 -21.41 -30.19
CA TRP A 41 5.92 -21.80 -29.87
C TRP A 41 5.60 -21.69 -28.36
N ALA A 42 6.54 -22.03 -27.48
CA ALA A 42 6.36 -21.84 -26.04
C ALA A 42 6.28 -20.35 -25.66
N LEU A 43 7.07 -19.48 -26.30
CA LEU A 43 6.99 -18.02 -26.12
C LEU A 43 5.61 -17.49 -26.56
N ASP A 44 5.09 -17.97 -27.69
CA ASP A 44 3.73 -17.64 -28.16
C ASP A 44 2.67 -18.07 -27.16
N LYS A 45 2.80 -19.28 -26.57
CA LYS A 45 1.87 -19.76 -25.54
C LYS A 45 1.92 -18.91 -24.26
N ILE A 46 3.10 -18.48 -23.85
CA ILE A 46 3.23 -17.55 -22.71
C ILE A 46 2.59 -16.21 -23.05
N ARG A 47 2.76 -15.70 -24.28
CA ARG A 47 2.12 -14.44 -24.72
C ARG A 47 0.60 -14.54 -24.74
N GLU A 48 0.07 -15.65 -25.26
CA GLU A 48 -1.38 -15.94 -25.28
C GLU A 48 -1.94 -15.98 -23.85
N ALA A 49 -1.30 -16.73 -22.95
CA ALA A 49 -1.71 -16.82 -21.55
C ALA A 49 -1.65 -15.46 -20.83
N LYS A 50 -0.58 -14.67 -21.04
CA LYS A 50 -0.48 -13.30 -20.50
C LYS A 50 -1.59 -12.40 -21.05
N ALA A 51 -1.90 -12.51 -22.33
CA ALA A 51 -2.96 -11.70 -22.96
C ALA A 51 -4.35 -12.06 -22.42
N GLU A 52 -4.64 -13.36 -22.24
CA GLU A 52 -5.88 -13.83 -21.64
C GLU A 52 -6.02 -13.34 -20.20
N PHE A 53 -4.97 -13.49 -19.38
CA PHE A 53 -4.94 -12.96 -18.02
C PHE A 53 -5.22 -11.45 -17.99
N ARG A 54 -4.57 -10.66 -18.85
CA ARG A 54 -4.80 -9.20 -18.92
C ARG A 54 -6.25 -8.85 -19.27
N ARG A 55 -6.90 -9.61 -20.16
CA ARG A 55 -8.32 -9.40 -20.48
C ARG A 55 -9.19 -9.68 -19.26
N PHE A 56 -8.91 -10.78 -18.54
CA PHE A 56 -9.63 -11.13 -17.32
C PHE A 56 -9.42 -10.07 -16.22
N GLU A 57 -8.18 -9.66 -15.98
CA GLU A 57 -7.81 -8.60 -15.05
C GLU A 57 -8.54 -7.29 -15.35
N MET A 58 -8.65 -6.90 -16.63
CA MET A 58 -9.39 -5.71 -17.04
C MET A 58 -10.87 -5.77 -16.64
N VAL A 59 -11.54 -6.91 -16.88
CA VAL A 59 -12.96 -7.10 -16.51
C VAL A 59 -13.15 -7.08 -15.00
N VAL A 60 -12.25 -7.74 -14.24
CA VAL A 60 -12.31 -7.75 -12.78
C VAL A 60 -12.09 -6.34 -12.21
N ASN A 61 -11.11 -5.61 -12.73
CA ASN A 61 -10.81 -4.25 -12.28
C ASN A 61 -11.96 -3.28 -12.59
N ASP A 62 -12.62 -3.41 -13.75
CA ASP A 62 -13.84 -2.65 -14.03
C ASP A 62 -14.93 -2.96 -13.01
N LYS A 63 -15.10 -4.25 -12.64
CA LYS A 63 -16.09 -4.61 -11.63
C LYS A 63 -15.77 -4.08 -10.25
N ILE A 64 -14.48 -4.09 -9.86
CA ILE A 64 -14.02 -3.48 -8.61
C ILE A 64 -14.33 -1.99 -8.61
N ALA A 65 -14.06 -1.28 -9.71
CA ALA A 65 -14.35 0.14 -9.83
C ALA A 65 -15.85 0.43 -9.65
N GLN A 66 -16.73 -0.33 -10.30
CA GLN A 66 -18.18 -0.21 -10.13
C GLN A 66 -18.63 -0.43 -8.68
N LEU A 67 -18.06 -1.43 -7.99
CA LEU A 67 -18.40 -1.72 -6.59
C LEU A 67 -17.89 -0.63 -5.65
N GLN A 68 -16.71 -0.07 -5.92
CA GLN A 68 -16.16 1.05 -5.16
C GLN A 68 -16.99 2.32 -5.35
N GLU A 69 -17.48 2.58 -6.56
CA GLU A 69 -18.38 3.71 -6.84
C GLU A 69 -19.72 3.54 -6.11
N ALA A 70 -20.32 2.35 -6.15
CA ALA A 70 -21.55 2.06 -5.41
C ALA A 70 -21.36 2.23 -3.89
N LEU A 71 -20.22 1.77 -3.35
CA LEU A 71 -19.88 1.96 -1.94
C LEU A 71 -19.70 3.46 -1.60
N ALA A 72 -19.04 4.22 -2.47
CA ALA A 72 -18.85 5.66 -2.29
C ALA A 72 -20.20 6.40 -2.31
N ALA A 73 -21.11 6.03 -3.20
CA ALA A 73 -22.45 6.62 -3.27
C ALA A 73 -23.28 6.36 -2.01
N GLU A 74 -23.26 5.13 -1.46
CA GLU A 74 -23.98 4.84 -0.21
C GLU A 74 -23.33 5.54 0.98
N LYS A 75 -21.99 5.65 1.00
CA LYS A 75 -21.27 6.45 1.99
C LYS A 75 -21.69 7.91 1.93
N GLU A 76 -21.75 8.51 0.75
CA GLU A 76 -22.17 9.90 0.57
C GLU A 76 -23.61 10.11 1.06
N LYS A 77 -24.52 9.17 0.76
CA LYS A 77 -25.90 9.21 1.24
C LYS A 77 -25.97 9.16 2.77
N MET A 78 -25.22 8.26 3.41
CA MET A 78 -25.10 8.21 4.86
C MET A 78 -24.51 9.52 5.41
N GLU A 79 -23.45 10.07 4.82
CA GLU A 79 -22.85 11.34 5.24
C GLU A 79 -23.83 12.51 5.14
N ARG A 80 -24.65 12.57 4.08
CA ARG A 80 -25.71 13.58 3.92
C ARG A 80 -26.77 13.46 5.02
N GLU A 81 -27.24 12.25 5.30
CA GLU A 81 -28.24 12.01 6.34
C GLU A 81 -27.72 12.32 7.74
N VAL A 82 -26.51 11.82 8.05
CA VAL A 82 -25.82 12.12 9.32
C VAL A 82 -25.56 13.62 9.46
N GLY A 83 -25.11 14.28 8.39
CA GLY A 83 -24.87 15.72 8.36
C GLY A 83 -26.13 16.53 8.62
N PHE A 84 -27.25 16.16 7.98
CA PHE A 84 -28.56 16.79 8.19
C PHE A 84 -28.99 16.69 9.65
N PHE A 85 -29.02 15.48 10.23
CA PHE A 85 -29.44 15.30 11.62
C PHE A 85 -28.44 15.89 12.61
N SER A 86 -27.13 15.83 12.34
CA SER A 86 -26.11 16.47 13.19
C SER A 86 -26.28 17.99 13.22
N GLY A 87 -26.61 18.63 12.09
CA GLY A 87 -26.94 20.05 12.04
C GLY A 87 -28.17 20.39 12.89
N LYS A 88 -29.24 19.60 12.78
CA LYS A 88 -30.45 19.77 13.61
C LYS A 88 -30.21 19.54 15.09
N LEU A 89 -29.39 18.56 15.44
CA LEU A 89 -28.99 18.32 16.82
C LEU A 89 -28.12 19.46 17.35
N ALA A 90 -27.27 20.08 16.53
CA ALA A 90 -26.50 21.26 16.91
C ALA A 90 -27.41 22.47 17.15
N GLU A 91 -28.38 22.75 16.26
CA GLU A 91 -29.40 23.80 16.46
C GLU A 91 -30.14 23.58 17.79
N TYR A 92 -30.60 22.35 18.06
CA TYR A 92 -31.29 22.00 19.30
C TYR A 92 -30.39 22.15 20.54
N PHE A 93 -29.12 21.73 20.45
CA PHE A 93 -28.16 21.79 21.55
C PHE A 93 -27.95 23.20 22.11
N GLU A 94 -27.98 24.22 21.24
CA GLU A 94 -27.84 25.63 21.65
C GLU A 94 -29.08 26.15 22.40
N THR A 95 -30.26 25.53 22.21
CA THR A 95 -31.51 25.96 22.87
C THR A 95 -31.73 25.33 24.24
N VAL A 96 -31.15 24.16 24.49
CA VAL A 96 -31.38 23.39 25.72
C VAL A 96 -30.33 23.68 26.79
N PRO A 97 -30.71 23.66 28.08
CA PRO A 97 -29.74 23.74 29.16
C PRO A 97 -28.82 22.51 29.14
N HIS A 98 -27.52 22.75 29.01
CA HIS A 98 -26.49 21.72 28.91
C HIS A 98 -25.39 21.92 29.95
N LYS A 99 -24.67 20.84 30.28
CA LYS A 99 -23.58 20.89 31.26
C LYS A 99 -22.33 21.45 30.58
N LYS A 100 -21.83 22.58 31.06
CA LYS A 100 -20.61 23.23 30.57
C LYS A 100 -19.41 22.93 31.46
N THR A 101 -18.29 22.52 30.87
CA THR A 101 -17.00 22.38 31.53
C THR A 101 -15.93 23.16 30.75
N LYS A 102 -14.73 23.34 31.33
CA LYS A 102 -13.63 24.10 30.70
C LYS A 102 -13.23 23.58 29.31
N THR A 103 -13.40 22.29 29.06
CA THR A 103 -12.94 21.62 27.83
C THR A 103 -14.07 21.18 26.90
N GLN A 104 -15.31 21.09 27.40
CA GLN A 104 -16.47 20.62 26.63
C GLN A 104 -17.81 20.98 27.26
N GLU A 105 -18.83 21.13 26.41
CA GLU A 105 -20.25 21.17 26.77
C GLU A 105 -20.90 19.82 26.43
N THR A 106 -21.84 19.35 27.24
CA THR A 106 -22.43 18.02 27.09
C THR A 106 -23.91 18.00 27.49
N TYR A 107 -24.73 17.33 26.69
CA TYR A 107 -26.14 17.08 26.95
C TYR A 107 -26.45 15.60 26.73
N ALA A 108 -27.01 14.93 27.73
CA ALA A 108 -27.27 13.50 27.71
C ALA A 108 -28.75 13.22 27.41
N LEU A 109 -28.99 12.32 26.46
CA LEU A 109 -30.29 11.79 26.08
C LEU A 109 -30.33 10.28 26.35
N PRO A 110 -31.51 9.65 26.48
CA PRO A 110 -31.61 8.20 26.65
C PRO A 110 -30.92 7.41 25.53
N SER A 111 -30.96 7.93 24.30
CA SER A 111 -30.41 7.29 23.10
C SER A 111 -28.98 7.71 22.76
N GLY A 112 -28.36 8.64 23.50
CA GLY A 112 -27.04 9.15 23.13
C GLY A 112 -26.62 10.42 23.88
N LYS A 113 -25.53 11.05 23.44
CA LYS A 113 -25.02 12.29 24.05
C LYS A 113 -24.58 13.27 22.97
N LEU A 114 -24.95 14.53 23.15
CA LEU A 114 -24.47 15.66 22.34
C LEU A 114 -23.27 16.27 23.06
N ILE A 115 -22.15 16.42 22.36
CA ILE A 115 -20.89 16.91 22.93
C ILE A 115 -20.29 17.98 22.02
N LYS A 116 -20.08 19.17 22.56
CA LYS A 116 -19.34 20.26 21.91
C LYS A 116 -17.98 20.40 22.60
N LYS A 117 -16.91 19.97 21.94
CA LYS A 117 -15.54 20.01 22.49
C LYS A 117 -14.80 21.26 22.01
N TYR A 118 -14.11 21.93 22.91
CA TYR A 118 -13.18 23.01 22.57
C TYR A 118 -11.81 22.40 22.29
N LYS A 119 -11.48 22.22 21.00
CA LYS A 119 -10.16 21.75 20.59
C LYS A 119 -9.15 22.89 20.72
N GLN A 120 -7.92 22.55 21.13
CA GLN A 120 -6.79 23.47 21.05
C GLN A 120 -6.49 23.80 19.58
N PRO A 121 -5.94 24.98 19.27
CA PRO A 121 -5.58 25.35 17.91
C PRO A 121 -4.64 24.31 17.28
N LYS A 122 -4.92 23.92 16.03
CA LYS A 122 -4.00 23.11 15.25
C LYS A 122 -2.81 24.01 14.89
N ILE A 123 -1.63 23.65 15.38
CA ILE A 123 -0.39 24.35 15.02
C ILE A 123 0.09 23.70 13.71
N GLU A 124 -0.17 24.38 12.60
CA GLU A 124 0.44 24.05 11.31
C GLU A 124 1.83 24.67 11.28
N ARG A 125 2.86 23.84 11.03
CA ARG A 125 4.26 24.26 10.99
C ARG A 125 4.78 24.03 9.59
N ASP A 126 5.25 25.10 8.97
CA ASP A 126 6.02 25.05 7.74
C ASP A 126 7.47 24.72 8.13
N GLU A 127 7.90 23.49 7.86
CA GLU A 127 9.19 22.98 8.32
C GLU A 127 10.37 23.76 7.73
N GLU A 128 10.29 24.19 6.47
CA GLU A 128 11.38 24.94 5.81
C GLU A 128 11.56 26.33 6.44
N LYS A 129 10.45 27.05 6.64
CA LYS A 129 10.49 28.36 7.32
C LYS A 129 10.91 28.22 8.78
N LEU A 130 10.49 27.15 9.44
CA LEU A 130 10.85 26.89 10.83
C LEU A 130 12.34 26.57 10.98
N ILE A 131 12.91 25.75 10.09
CA ILE A 131 14.35 25.44 10.07
C ILE A 131 15.15 26.72 9.82
N ALA A 132 14.79 27.53 8.81
CA ALA A 132 15.47 28.78 8.52
C ALA A 132 15.41 29.78 9.70
N TRP A 133 14.27 29.86 10.39
CA TRP A 133 14.12 30.69 11.58
C TRP A 133 14.94 30.16 12.76
N LEU A 134 14.99 28.84 12.98
CA LEU A 134 15.81 28.22 14.03
C LEU A 134 17.31 28.46 13.80
N GLU A 135 17.77 28.36 12.55
CA GLU A 135 19.15 28.64 12.17
C GLU A 135 19.51 30.12 12.35
N GLN A 136 18.63 31.04 11.95
CA GLN A 136 18.84 32.49 12.12
C GLN A 136 18.89 32.93 13.59
N ASN A 137 18.15 32.26 14.48
CA ASN A 137 18.13 32.55 15.91
C ASN A 137 19.17 31.75 16.72
N GLY A 138 20.07 31.03 16.04
CA GLY A 138 21.14 30.27 16.68
C GLY A 138 20.69 29.01 17.44
N MET A 139 19.45 28.57 17.25
CA MET A 139 18.85 27.37 17.88
C MET A 139 19.07 26.12 17.02
N THR A 140 20.30 25.95 16.54
CA THR A 140 20.70 24.87 15.62
C THR A 140 20.64 23.47 16.27
N GLU A 141 20.63 23.40 17.60
CA GLU A 141 20.45 22.18 18.39
C GLU A 141 19.05 21.55 18.24
N LEU A 142 18.07 22.32 17.78
CA LEU A 142 16.70 21.85 17.52
C LEU A 142 16.51 21.36 16.08
N VAL A 143 17.53 21.51 15.21
CA VAL A 143 17.51 21.03 13.84
C VAL A 143 18.09 19.62 13.79
N LYS A 144 17.24 18.63 13.50
CA LYS A 144 17.66 17.23 13.38
C LYS A 144 18.34 17.00 12.03
N ILE A 145 19.64 16.75 12.04
CA ILE A 145 20.41 16.38 10.84
C ILE A 145 20.40 14.86 10.70
N GLU A 146 19.70 14.32 9.70
CA GLU A 146 19.78 12.90 9.36
C GLU A 146 20.98 12.65 8.43
N LYS A 147 22.04 12.05 8.97
CA LYS A 147 23.17 11.57 8.18
C LYS A 147 22.83 10.17 7.64
N ARG A 148 22.73 10.04 6.31
CA ARG A 148 22.57 8.75 5.63
C ARG A 148 23.80 8.50 4.75
N ALA A 149 24.24 7.25 4.71
CA ALA A 149 25.32 6.85 3.82
C ALA A 149 24.81 6.88 2.37
N ASP A 150 25.52 7.60 1.49
CA ASP A 150 25.27 7.54 0.05
C ASP A 150 25.88 6.25 -0.53
N TRP A 151 25.15 5.16 -0.35
CA TRP A 151 25.54 3.85 -0.89
C TRP A 151 25.58 3.84 -2.42
N ALA A 152 24.76 4.65 -3.10
CA ALA A 152 24.69 4.67 -4.56
C ALA A 152 25.98 5.21 -5.18
N THR A 153 26.59 6.22 -4.57
CA THR A 153 27.92 6.71 -4.95
C THR A 153 29.01 5.74 -4.52
N LEU A 154 28.96 5.24 -3.27
CA LEU A 154 29.96 4.33 -2.74
C LEU A 154 30.08 3.02 -3.54
N LYS A 155 28.97 2.47 -4.05
CA LYS A 155 28.96 1.23 -4.85
C LYS A 155 29.72 1.34 -6.18
N LYS A 156 29.86 2.53 -6.77
CA LYS A 156 30.57 2.70 -8.05
C LYS A 156 32.09 2.51 -7.89
N ASP A 157 32.58 2.90 -6.72
CA ASP A 157 33.99 2.81 -6.34
C ASP A 157 34.32 1.54 -5.55
N THR A 158 33.50 0.49 -5.64
CA THR A 158 33.79 -0.80 -4.99
C THR A 158 34.05 -1.93 -5.98
N VAL A 159 34.80 -2.92 -5.52
CA VAL A 159 35.03 -4.22 -6.16
C VAL A 159 34.52 -5.29 -5.21
N ILE A 160 33.85 -6.30 -5.76
CA ILE A 160 33.41 -7.47 -5.02
C ILE A 160 34.49 -8.55 -5.18
N ASP A 161 35.07 -9.00 -4.07
CA ASP A 161 35.97 -10.15 -4.04
C ASP A 161 35.38 -11.20 -3.09
N GLY A 162 34.69 -12.20 -3.67
CA GLY A 162 33.92 -13.19 -2.93
C GLY A 162 32.82 -12.55 -2.08
N GLU A 163 32.95 -12.69 -0.75
CA GLU A 163 31.98 -12.18 0.24
C GLU A 163 32.29 -10.74 0.70
N ARG A 164 33.45 -10.19 0.31
CA ARG A 164 33.92 -8.87 0.76
C ARG A 164 33.72 -7.81 -0.32
N VAL A 165 33.26 -6.63 0.09
CA VAL A 165 33.19 -5.45 -0.77
C VAL A 165 34.36 -4.53 -0.44
N ILE A 166 35.28 -4.37 -1.39
CA ILE A 166 36.53 -3.60 -1.26
C ILE A 166 36.36 -2.24 -1.94
N SER A 167 36.78 -1.16 -1.29
CA SER A 167 36.84 0.17 -1.93
C SER A 167 38.06 0.26 -2.86
N LYS A 168 37.86 0.68 -4.11
CA LYS A 168 38.93 0.91 -5.11
C LYS A 168 39.89 2.01 -4.69
N THR A 169 39.39 2.99 -3.94
CA THR A 169 40.15 4.19 -3.56
C THR A 169 41.05 3.94 -2.35
N THR A 170 40.61 3.11 -1.40
CA THR A 170 41.37 2.83 -0.17
C THR A 170 42.01 1.43 -0.16
N GLY A 171 41.57 0.51 -1.02
CA GLY A 171 42.03 -0.88 -1.03
C GLY A 171 41.55 -1.71 0.16
N GLU A 172 40.70 -1.13 1.03
CA GLU A 172 40.21 -1.76 2.26
C GLU A 172 38.79 -2.31 2.09
N ALA A 173 38.48 -3.39 2.81
CA ALA A 173 37.13 -3.95 2.88
C ALA A 173 36.20 -3.01 3.67
N ILE A 174 35.03 -2.71 3.11
CA ILE A 174 34.05 -1.80 3.73
C ILE A 174 33.37 -2.52 4.90
N PRO A 175 33.52 -2.02 6.14
CA PRO A 175 32.86 -2.63 7.30
C PRO A 175 31.33 -2.50 7.18
N GLY A 176 30.63 -3.62 7.39
CA GLY A 176 29.16 -3.66 7.35
C GLY A 176 28.53 -3.93 5.98
N VAL A 177 29.33 -4.15 4.93
CA VAL A 177 28.84 -4.51 3.59
C VAL A 177 29.34 -5.90 3.21
N VAL A 178 28.39 -6.82 2.99
CA VAL A 178 28.65 -8.21 2.60
C VAL A 178 28.05 -8.46 1.23
N ALA A 179 28.83 -9.05 0.33
CA ALA A 179 28.34 -9.49 -0.97
C ALA A 179 27.80 -10.92 -0.83
N ILE A 180 26.49 -11.09 -1.01
CA ILE A 180 25.86 -12.41 -1.01
C ILE A 180 25.72 -12.85 -2.46
N PRO A 181 26.38 -13.94 -2.89
CA PRO A 181 26.22 -14.46 -4.24
C PRO A 181 24.77 -14.91 -4.45
N GLN A 182 24.12 -14.36 -5.47
CA GLN A 182 22.79 -14.78 -5.90
C GLN A 182 22.93 -15.67 -7.13
N ASN A 183 22.09 -16.71 -7.19
CA ASN A 183 22.01 -17.53 -8.39
C ASN A 183 21.50 -16.68 -9.56
N PRO A 184 21.96 -16.96 -10.79
CA PRO A 184 21.45 -16.28 -11.98
C PRO A 184 19.94 -16.45 -12.07
N GLU A 185 19.24 -15.34 -12.26
CA GLU A 185 17.80 -15.32 -12.51
C GLU A 185 17.55 -15.58 -14.00
N PHE A 186 16.64 -16.51 -14.31
CA PHE A 186 16.17 -16.75 -15.67
C PHE A 186 14.80 -16.09 -15.84
N THR A 187 14.70 -15.19 -16.82
CA THR A 187 13.47 -14.44 -17.11
C THR A 187 13.09 -14.65 -18.58
N VAL A 188 11.79 -14.82 -18.82
CA VAL A 188 11.22 -14.93 -20.18
C VAL A 188 10.45 -13.65 -20.50
N GLU A 189 10.96 -12.87 -21.44
CA GLU A 189 10.37 -11.62 -21.89
C GLU A 189 9.52 -11.86 -23.14
N VAL A 190 8.19 -11.77 -22.99
CA VAL A 190 7.18 -11.90 -24.07
C VAL A 190 5.98 -11.00 -23.84
#